data_AF-A0A2R6ERL1-F1
#
_entry.id   AF-A0A2R6ERL1-F1
#
_cell.length_a   1.000
_cell.length_b   1.000
_cell.length_c   1.000
_cell.angle_alpha   90.00
_cell.angle_beta   90.00
_cell.angle_gamma   90.00
#
_symmetry.space_group_name_H-M   'P 1'
#
loop_
_entity.id
_entity.type
_entity.pdbx_description
1 polymer ?
#
loop_
_entity_poly.entity_id
_entity_poly.type
_entity_poly.pdbx_seq_one_letter_code
_entity_poly.pdbx_strand_id
1 'polypeptide(L)' 'MLGCDTPLQSVVVSLASGVIAGGLGLAADLGIVPVALLAAACALAGEVGAHAVRGDDQWRAAVARLSGESTETDVRARR' A
#
# COMPACT_ATOMS: atom_id res chain seq x y z
N MET A 1 1.65 18.61 -7.75
CA MET A 1 1.74 18.56 -6.28
C MET A 1 1.89 17.09 -5.90
N LEU A 2 3.02 16.70 -5.30
CA LEU A 2 3.29 15.30 -4.88
C LEU A 2 2.68 15.04 -3.50
N GLY A 3 1.37 15.27 -3.36
CA GLY A 3 0.63 14.90 -2.15
C GLY A 3 0.00 13.52 -2.35
N CYS A 4 -0.09 12.73 -1.28
CA CYS A 4 -1.01 11.58 -1.26
C CYS A 4 -2.44 12.12 -1.18
N ASP A 5 -3.36 11.61 -1.99
CA ASP A 5 -4.77 12.03 -1.93
C ASP A 5 -5.45 11.65 -0.60
N THR A 6 -4.92 10.64 0.09
CA THR A 6 -5.53 10.07 1.31
C THR A 6 -4.50 9.88 2.44
N PRO A 7 -3.85 10.95 2.93
CA PRO A 7 -2.77 10.83 3.93
C PRO A 7 -3.28 10.28 5.27
N LEU A 8 -4.51 10.63 5.65
CA LEU A 8 -5.14 10.11 6.87
C LEU A 8 -5.43 8.60 6.76
N GLN A 9 -5.79 8.12 5.57
CA GLN A 9 -6.03 6.68 5.36
C GLN A 9 -4.75 5.90 5.62
N SER A 10 -3.63 6.33 5.03
CA SER A 10 -2.37 5.61 5.21
C SER A 10 -1.90 5.60 6.67
N VAL A 11 -2.09 6.70 7.41
CA VAL A 11 -1.81 6.71 8.85
C VAL A 11 -2.66 5.68 9.59
N VAL A 12 -3.98 5.64 9.32
CA VAL A 12 -4.89 4.71 9.99
C VAL A 12 -4.58 3.25 9.63
N VAL A 13 -4.37 2.96 8.34
CA VAL A 13 -4.09 1.62 7.84
C VAL A 13 -2.77 1.10 8.36
N SER A 14 -1.71 1.90 8.28
CA SER A 14 -0.38 1.55 8.79
C SER A 14 -0.41 1.32 10.32
N LEU A 15 -1.10 2.18 11.08
CA LEU A 15 -1.23 2.02 12.53
C LEU A 15 -2.02 0.76 12.90
N ALA A 16 -3.20 0.57 12.31
CA ALA A 16 -4.04 -0.58 12.57
C ALA A 16 -3.33 -1.90 12.22
N SER A 17 -2.68 -1.94 11.06
CA SER A 17 -1.92 -3.10 10.60
C SER A 17 -0.74 -3.41 11.54
N GLY A 18 -0.01 -2.38 11.97
CA GLY A 18 1.09 -2.52 12.91
C GLY A 18 0.65 -3.02 14.29
N VAL A 19 -0.46 -2.51 14.82
CA VAL A 19 -1.02 -2.95 16.12
C VAL A 19 -1.49 -4.41 16.04
N ILE A 20 -2.21 -4.78 14.99
CA ILE A 20 -2.71 -6.15 14.81
C ILE A 20 -1.54 -7.13 14.63
N ALA A 21 -0.62 -6.84 13.72
CA ALA A 21 0.55 -7.68 13.46
C ALA A 21 1.48 -7.78 14.68
N GLY A 22 1.67 -6.65 15.40
CA GLY A 22 2.42 -6.60 16.64
C GLY A 22 1.81 -7.50 17.71
N GLY A 23 0.50 -7.36 17.94
CA GLY A 23 -0.22 -8.19 18.91
C GLY A 23 -0.18 -9.68 18.57
N LEU A 24 -0.36 -10.04 17.31
CA LEU A 24 -0.26 -11.42 16.83
C LEU A 24 1.15 -11.98 16.99
N GLY A 25 2.16 -11.19 16.63
CA GLY A 25 3.55 -11.62 16.75
C GLY A 25 3.97 -11.84 18.21
N LEU A 26 3.53 -10.98 19.12
CA LEU A 26 3.73 -11.17 20.56
C LEU A 26 2.97 -12.38 21.09
N ALA A 27 1.72 -12.59 20.66
CA ALA A 27 0.92 -13.76 21.05
C ALA A 27 1.52 -15.09 20.55
N ALA A 28 2.29 -15.04 19.46
CA ALA A 28 3.02 -16.17 18.89
C ALA A 28 4.46 -16.31 19.44
N ASP A 29 4.82 -15.55 20.48
CA ASP A 29 6.16 -15.52 21.10
C ASP A 29 7.31 -15.26 20.11
N LEU A 30 7.03 -14.42 19.10
CA LEU A 30 8.05 -13.99 18.16
C LEU A 30 8.97 -12.95 18.79
N GLY A 31 10.26 -13.04 18.47
CA GLY A 31 11.23 -12.00 18.82
C GLY A 31 10.94 -10.67 18.11
N ILE A 32 11.56 -9.59 18.59
CA ILE A 32 11.30 -8.21 18.11
C ILE A 32 11.49 -8.06 16.59
N VAL A 33 12.53 -8.68 16.02
CA VAL A 33 12.84 -8.60 14.58
C VAL A 33 11.72 -9.20 13.72
N PRO A 34 11.31 -10.48 13.91
CA PRO A 34 10.20 -11.04 13.13
C PRO A 34 8.87 -10.31 13.34
N VAL A 35 8.60 -9.77 14.54
CA VAL A 35 7.41 -8.93 14.78
C VAL A 35 7.44 -7.66 13.92
N ALA A 36 8.58 -6.97 13.88
CA ALA A 36 8.73 -5.75 13.08
C ALA A 36 8.58 -6.02 11.57
N LEU A 37 9.15 -7.13 11.08
CA LEU A 37 9.00 -7.55 9.67
C LEU A 37 7.54 -7.89 9.33
N LEU A 38 6.85 -8.60 10.22
CA LEU A 38 5.44 -8.92 10.05
C LEU A 38 4.58 -7.65 10.01
N ALA A 39 4.83 -6.72 10.94
CA ALA A 39 4.13 -5.43 10.97
C ALA A 39 4.35 -4.62 9.68
N ALA A 40 5.58 -4.56 9.18
CA ALA A 40 5.90 -3.89 7.92
C ALA A 40 5.19 -4.55 6.72
N ALA A 41 5.21 -5.88 6.65
CA ALA A 41 4.54 -6.62 5.57
C ALA A 41 3.01 -6.41 5.60
N CYS A 42 2.40 -6.48 6.79
CA CYS A 42 0.97 -6.23 6.96
C CYS A 42 0.59 -4.79 6.63
N ALA A 43 1.41 -3.80 7.00
CA ALA A 43 1.17 -2.40 6.64
C ALA A 43 1.18 -2.22 5.11
N LEU A 44 2.19 -2.75 4.41
CA LEU A 44 2.25 -2.68 2.95
C LEU A 44 1.04 -3.36 2.28
N ALA A 45 0.68 -4.56 2.72
CA ALA A 45 -0.49 -5.28 2.20
C ALA A 45 -1.80 -4.52 2.49
N GLY A 46 -1.90 -3.94 3.69
CA GLY A 46 -3.03 -3.11 4.10
C GLY A 46 -3.20 -1.87 3.22
N GLU A 47 -2.12 -1.15 2.93
CA GLU A 47 -2.14 0.02 2.04
C GLU A 47 -2.60 -0.37 0.63
N VAL A 48 -2.04 -1.45 0.07
CA VAL A 48 -2.46 -1.96 -1.24
C VAL A 48 -3.95 -2.31 -1.24
N GLY A 49 -4.42 -3.03 -0.23
CA GLY A 49 -5.83 -3.40 -0.10
C GLY A 49 -6.75 -2.19 0.06
N ALA A 50 -6.38 -1.22 0.90
CA ALA A 50 -7.17 -0.02 1.16
C ALA A 50 -7.33 0.84 -0.10
N HIS A 51 -6.24 1.05 -0.84
CA HIS A 51 -6.28 1.79 -2.10
C HIS A 51 -7.01 1.03 -3.22
N ALA A 52 -6.88 -0.29 -3.27
CA ALA A 52 -7.63 -1.11 -4.21
C ALA A 52 -9.15 -1.04 -3.97
N VAL A 53 -9.59 -1.07 -2.70
CA VAL A 53 -11.01 -0.97 -2.33
C VAL A 53 -11.56 0.42 -2.58
N ARG A 54 -10.83 1.47 -2.19
CA ARG A 54 -11.27 2.85 -2.36
C ARG A 54 -11.21 3.32 -3.81
N GLY A 55 -10.26 2.79 -4.56
CA GLY A 55 -10.10 3.05 -5.99
C GLY A 55 -9.69 4.50 -6.29
N ASP A 56 -8.78 5.06 -5.50
CA ASP A 56 -8.31 6.44 -5.64
C ASP A 56 -7.66 6.70 -7.02
N ASP A 57 -7.82 7.91 -7.57
CA ASP A 57 -7.31 8.25 -8.91
C ASP A 57 -5.79 8.13 -9.00
N GLN A 58 -5.05 8.56 -7.96
CA GLN A 58 -3.60 8.39 -7.87
C GLN A 58 -3.19 6.90 -7.85
N TRP A 59 -3.95 6.05 -7.16
CA TRP A 59 -3.70 4.61 -7.12
C TRP A 59 -3.97 3.98 -8.50
N ARG A 60 -5.11 4.29 -9.13
CA ARG A 60 -5.46 3.81 -10.48
C ARG A 60 -4.41 4.22 -11.50
N ALA A 61 -3.95 5.48 -11.46
CA ALA A 61 -2.91 5.98 -12.33
C ALA A 61 -1.57 5.26 -12.11
N ALA A 62 -1.20 4.95 -10.86
CA ALA A 62 0.00 4.20 -10.54
C ALA A 62 -0.09 2.75 -11.06
N VAL A 63 -1.23 2.08 -10.86
CA VAL A 63 -1.49 0.72 -11.37
C VAL A 63 -1.49 0.69 -12.89
N ALA A 64 -2.10 1.66 -13.57
CA ALA A 64 -2.12 1.75 -15.03
C ALA A 64 -0.72 1.93 -15.65
N ARG A 65 0.19 2.61 -14.93
CA ARG A 65 1.61 2.70 -15.33
C ARG A 65 2.32 1.35 -15.19
N LEU A 66 2.01 0.59 -14.14
CA LEU A 66 2.58 -0.75 -13.92
C LEU A 66 2.02 -1.79 -14.90
N SER A 67 0.76 -1.66 -15.32
CA SER A 67 0.13 -2.57 -16.30
C SER A 67 0.57 -2.29 -17.74
N GLY A 68 1.35 -1.24 -17.99
CA GLY A 68 1.85 -0.89 -19.32
C GLY A 68 0.88 -0.08 -20.18
N GLU A 69 -0.30 0.27 -19.66
CA GLU A 69 -1.34 1.03 -20.37
C GLU A 69 -0.85 2.44 -20.78
N SER A 70 0.07 3.03 -20.00
CA SER A 70 0.71 4.31 -20.35
C SER A 70 1.69 4.22 -21.52
N THR A 71 2.27 3.06 -21.77
CA THR A 71 3.24 2.87 -22.85
C THR A 71 2.54 2.87 -24.22
N GLU A 72 1.36 2.25 -24.29
CA GLU A 72 0.60 2.14 -25.53
C GLU A 72 0.01 3.49 -25.96
N THR A 73 -0.42 4.32 -25.00
CA THR A 73 -0.88 5.70 -25.27
C THR A 73 0.26 6.63 -25.68
N ASP A 74 1.44 6.53 -25.06
CA ASP A 74 2.62 7.36 -25.43
C ASP A 74 3.19 6.97 -26.81
N VAL A 75 3.18 5.68 -27.16
CA VAL A 75 3.57 5.21 -28.51
C VAL A 75 2.58 5.69 -29.59
N ARG A 76 1.28 5.71 -29.28
CA ARG A 76 0.23 6.14 -30.22
C ARG A 76 0.17 7.65 -30.41
N ALA A 77 0.50 8.43 -29.39
CA ALA A 77 0.58 9.90 -29.47
C ALA A 77 1.81 10.41 -30.25
N ARG A 78 2.81 9.56 -30.48
CA ARG A 78 4.04 9.86 -31.23
C ARG A 78 4.03 9.38 -32.69
N ARG A 79 2.95 8.76 -33.16
CA ARG A 79 2.72 8.38 -34.56
C ARG A 79 1.74 9.33 -35.22
#